data_AF-A0A7W8WGU8-F1
#
_entry.id   AF-A0A7W8WGU8-F1
#
_cell.length_a   1.000
_cell.length_b   1.000
_cell.length_c   1.000
_cell.angle_alpha   90.00
_cell.angle_beta   90.00
_cell.angle_gamma   90.00
#
_symmetry.space_group_name_H-M   'P 1'
#
loop_
_entity.id
_entity.type
_entity.pdbx_description
1 polymer ?
#
loop_
_entity_poly.entity_id
_entity_poly.type
_entity_poly.pdbx_seq_one_letter_code
_entity_poly.pdbx_strand_id
1 'polypeptide(L)'
;MAKKPSGTAGPFTVTVSAEGTIVGQQAKIVWPPDQKEIERKILGFFVREFEKTGAKFLNIQDGGTKDLDFLLTLPGGQVHLELMEVVIPKSGEIPFRPGHRRHQPVPYADAIFEGVQRKIDKYRLNHEVPIDFLLYVTHEQYNPNGAALDVLRRYFLERKHPFECVFFLTPSPEDLVHLNVLFNKDHPFNPPPLSELEKREWINVVASEAQVGTFPNS
;
A
#
# COMPACT_ATOMS: atom_id res chain seq x y z
N MET A 1 18.82 3.26 -16.56
CA MET A 1 17.73 3.40 -15.57
C MET A 1 18.18 2.70 -14.29
N ALA A 2 17.97 3.31 -13.12
CA ALA A 2 18.45 2.77 -11.86
C ALA A 2 17.57 1.60 -11.40
N LYS A 3 18.18 0.45 -11.14
CA LYS A 3 17.50 -0.75 -10.61
C LYS A 3 17.05 -0.48 -9.18
N LYS A 4 15.74 -0.52 -8.91
CA LYS A 4 15.24 -0.28 -7.56
C LYS A 4 15.29 -1.58 -6.74
N PRO A 5 15.78 -1.56 -5.50
CA PRO A 5 15.63 -2.70 -4.61
C PRO A 5 14.14 -2.88 -4.32
N SER A 6 13.55 -3.98 -4.77
CA SER A 6 12.20 -4.39 -4.42
C SER A 6 12.24 -5.45 -3.31
N GLY A 7 11.31 -5.33 -2.37
CA GLY A 7 11.21 -6.23 -1.22
C GLY A 7 10.61 -7.59 -1.57
N THR A 8 10.64 -8.52 -0.60
CA THR A 8 9.79 -9.72 -0.65
C THR A 8 8.50 -9.43 0.11
N ALA A 9 7.35 -9.87 -0.42
CA ALA A 9 6.07 -9.76 0.25
C ALA A 9 5.31 -11.08 0.10
N GLY A 10 4.76 -11.60 1.21
CA GLY A 10 3.80 -12.68 1.20
C GLY A 10 3.77 -13.60 2.42
N PRO A 11 2.65 -14.32 2.64
CA PRO A 11 2.51 -15.19 3.80
C PRO A 11 3.53 -16.32 3.76
N PHE A 12 3.90 -16.75 4.96
CA PHE A 12 4.67 -17.97 5.18
C PHE A 12 3.70 -19.13 5.39
N THR A 13 3.71 -20.10 4.49
CA THR A 13 2.93 -21.33 4.62
C THR A 13 3.79 -22.40 5.28
N VAL A 14 3.25 -23.08 6.29
CA VAL A 14 3.87 -24.25 6.90
C VAL A 14 3.05 -25.47 6.52
N THR A 15 3.66 -26.39 5.77
CA THR A 15 3.05 -27.67 5.41
C THR A 15 3.72 -28.78 6.21
N VAL A 16 2.92 -29.62 6.87
CA VAL A 16 3.42 -30.81 7.57
C VAL A 16 3.07 -32.04 6.73
N SER A 17 4.07 -32.79 6.28
CA SER A 17 3.86 -34.03 5.53
C SER A 17 3.36 -35.16 6.44
N ALA A 18 2.84 -36.23 5.85
CA ALA A 18 2.37 -37.40 6.60
C ALA A 18 3.50 -38.08 7.41
N GLU A 19 4.74 -37.91 6.98
CA GLU A 19 5.96 -38.39 7.64
C GLU A 19 6.49 -37.43 8.71
N GLY A 20 5.78 -36.33 8.99
CA GLY A 20 6.17 -35.33 9.97
C GLY A 20 7.19 -34.30 9.47
N THR A 21 7.45 -34.25 8.15
CA THR A 21 8.37 -33.24 7.59
C THR A 21 7.67 -31.89 7.55
N ILE A 22 8.27 -30.88 8.17
CA ILE A 22 7.78 -29.50 8.15
C ILE A 22 8.46 -28.75 7.01
N VAL A 23 7.69 -28.30 6.02
CA VAL A 23 8.16 -27.47 4.91
C VAL A 23 7.56 -26.07 5.04
N GLY A 24 8.42 -25.08 5.23
CA GLY A 24 8.04 -23.67 5.16
C GLY A 24 8.20 -23.11 3.75
N GLN A 25 7.15 -22.55 3.16
CA GLN A 25 7.20 -21.87 1.87
C GLN A 25 6.67 -20.45 1.99
N GLN A 26 7.52 -19.48 1.67
CA GLN A 26 7.08 -18.09 1.48
C GLN A 26 6.55 -17.94 0.06
N ALA A 27 5.28 -17.57 -0.08
CA ALA A 27 4.76 -17.14 -1.37
C ALA A 27 5.35 -15.74 -1.67
N LYS A 28 5.92 -15.54 -2.86
CA LYS A 28 6.66 -14.30 -3.21
C LYS A 28 5.98 -13.54 -4.33
N ILE A 29 5.77 -12.26 -4.13
CA ILE A 29 5.47 -11.35 -5.24
C ILE A 29 6.76 -11.05 -5.99
N VAL A 30 6.79 -11.38 -7.28
CA VAL A 30 7.90 -10.98 -8.17
C VAL A 30 7.63 -9.57 -8.66
N TRP A 31 8.42 -8.62 -8.17
CA TRP A 31 8.38 -7.23 -8.60
C TRP A 31 9.27 -7.02 -9.84
N PRO A 32 8.79 -6.25 -10.83
CA PRO A 32 9.64 -5.79 -11.92
C PRO A 32 10.85 -4.98 -11.40
N PRO A 33 11.96 -4.92 -12.16
CA PRO A 33 13.16 -4.19 -11.75
C PRO A 33 13.06 -2.67 -11.94
N ASP A 34 12.12 -2.19 -12.75
CA ASP A 34 11.91 -0.78 -13.08
C ASP A 34 10.71 -0.17 -12.34
N GLN A 35 10.85 1.09 -11.92
CA GLN A 35 9.81 1.80 -11.17
C GLN A 35 8.50 1.89 -11.94
N LYS A 36 8.53 2.21 -13.25
CA LYS A 36 7.32 2.35 -14.05
C LYS A 36 6.62 1.00 -14.23
N GLU A 37 7.39 -0.07 -14.35
CA GLU A 37 6.84 -1.42 -14.43
C GLU A 37 6.20 -1.85 -13.10
N ILE A 38 6.80 -1.47 -11.95
CA ILE A 38 6.17 -1.66 -10.64
C ILE A 38 4.86 -0.89 -10.56
N GLU A 39 4.85 0.40 -10.92
CA GLU A 39 3.65 1.25 -10.89
C GLU A 39 2.54 0.72 -11.80
N ARG A 40 2.87 0.26 -13.01
CA ARG A 40 1.90 -0.41 -13.90
C ARG A 40 1.38 -1.72 -13.32
N LYS A 41 2.21 -2.51 -12.62
CA LYS A 41 1.74 -3.72 -11.93
C LYS A 41 0.78 -3.37 -10.80
N ILE A 42 1.07 -2.32 -10.02
CA ILE A 42 0.19 -1.79 -8.97
C ILE A 42 -1.11 -1.25 -9.56
N LEU A 43 -1.06 -0.56 -10.69
CA LEU A 43 -2.25 -0.11 -11.41
C LEU A 43 -3.12 -1.29 -11.85
N GLY A 44 -2.53 -2.36 -12.39
CA GLY A 44 -3.26 -3.59 -12.74
C GLY A 44 -3.97 -4.22 -11.54
N PHE A 45 -3.32 -4.24 -10.38
CA PHE A 45 -3.94 -4.66 -9.12
C PHE A 45 -5.11 -3.77 -8.71
N PHE A 46 -4.94 -2.45 -8.76
CA PHE A 46 -5.99 -1.49 -8.44
C PHE A 46 -7.20 -1.65 -9.35
N VAL A 47 -6.99 -1.64 -10.67
CA VAL A 47 -8.06 -1.77 -11.68
C VAL A 47 -8.87 -3.04 -11.44
N ARG A 48 -8.20 -4.19 -11.29
CA ARG A 48 -8.89 -5.47 -11.09
C ARG A 48 -9.72 -5.50 -9.82
N GLU A 49 -9.22 -4.95 -8.70
CA GLU A 49 -10.00 -4.87 -7.47
C GLU A 49 -11.15 -3.88 -7.57
N PHE A 50 -10.94 -2.75 -8.25
CA PHE A 50 -11.96 -1.72 -8.42
C PHE A 50 -13.09 -2.19 -9.34
N GLU A 51 -12.80 -2.93 -10.39
CA GLU A 51 -13.80 -3.53 -11.30
C GLU A 51 -14.74 -4.52 -10.59
N LYS A 52 -14.31 -5.16 -9.49
CA LYS A 52 -15.19 -6.01 -8.68
C LYS A 52 -16.36 -5.25 -8.04
N THR A 53 -16.24 -3.92 -7.93
CA THR A 53 -17.33 -3.04 -7.46
C THR A 53 -18.36 -2.73 -8.57
N GLY A 54 -18.12 -3.20 -9.80
CA GLY A 54 -18.93 -2.92 -10.98
C GLY A 54 -18.44 -1.73 -11.81
N ALA A 55 -17.36 -1.07 -11.39
CA ALA A 55 -16.70 -0.03 -12.17
C ALA A 55 -16.17 -0.59 -13.51
N LYS A 56 -16.10 0.28 -14.53
CA LYS A 56 -15.54 -0.06 -15.84
C LYS A 56 -14.54 1.01 -16.27
N PHE A 57 -13.36 0.59 -16.68
CA PHE A 57 -12.36 1.48 -17.27
C PHE A 57 -12.45 1.41 -18.79
N LEU A 58 -12.77 2.55 -19.42
CA LEU A 58 -12.87 2.66 -20.88
C LEU A 58 -11.49 2.86 -21.52
N ASN A 59 -10.60 3.56 -20.82
CA ASN A 59 -9.23 3.80 -21.26
C ASN A 59 -8.34 4.10 -20.05
N ILE A 60 -7.05 3.72 -20.16
CA ILE A 60 -6.02 3.96 -19.17
C ILE A 60 -4.79 4.47 -19.92
N GLN A 61 -4.31 5.66 -19.56
CA GLN A 61 -3.14 6.28 -20.19
C GLN A 61 -2.05 6.53 -19.15
N ASP A 62 -0.81 6.20 -19.51
CA ASP A 62 0.36 6.59 -18.74
C ASP A 62 0.61 8.10 -18.90
N GLY A 63 1.00 8.76 -17.82
CA GLY A 63 1.46 10.15 -17.86
C GLY A 63 0.39 11.14 -18.30
N GLY A 64 -0.80 11.06 -17.68
CA GLY A 64 -1.95 11.94 -17.97
C GLY A 64 -1.61 13.43 -17.96
N THR A 65 -0.60 13.82 -17.19
CA THR A 65 0.16 15.08 -17.33
C THR A 65 1.64 14.79 -17.05
N LYS A 66 2.54 15.78 -17.23
CA LYS A 66 3.98 15.63 -16.88
C LYS A 66 4.21 15.21 -15.42
N ASP A 67 3.22 15.41 -14.56
CA ASP A 67 3.33 15.32 -13.10
C ASP A 67 2.44 14.27 -12.45
N LEU A 68 1.52 13.65 -13.20
CA LEU A 68 0.58 12.65 -12.70
C LEU A 68 0.79 11.32 -13.39
N ASP A 69 0.75 10.24 -12.61
CA ASP A 69 1.16 8.91 -13.09
C ASP A 69 0.22 8.34 -14.16
N PHE A 70 -1.10 8.45 -13.98
CA PHE A 70 -2.08 7.92 -14.92
C PHE A 70 -3.29 8.82 -15.14
N LEU A 71 -3.94 8.66 -16.29
CA LEU A 71 -5.28 9.19 -16.58
C LEU A 71 -6.22 8.02 -16.86
N LEU A 72 -7.29 7.93 -16.07
CA LEU A 72 -8.31 6.90 -16.17
C LEU A 72 -9.57 7.52 -16.78
N THR A 73 -10.09 6.90 -17.84
CA THR A 73 -11.38 7.27 -18.42
C THR A 73 -12.43 6.24 -18.00
N LEU A 74 -13.48 6.69 -17.34
CA LEU A 74 -14.63 5.92 -16.92
C LEU A 74 -15.89 6.41 -17.66
N PRO A 75 -17.00 5.66 -17.67
CA PRO A 75 -18.26 6.13 -18.26
C PRO A 75 -18.77 7.47 -17.71
N GLY A 76 -18.44 7.78 -16.45
CA GLY A 76 -18.84 9.01 -15.78
C GLY A 76 -17.89 10.21 -15.98
N GLY A 77 -16.75 10.03 -16.64
CA GLY A 77 -15.75 11.09 -16.83
C GLY A 77 -14.32 10.60 -16.71
N GLN A 78 -13.40 11.56 -16.54
CA GLN A 78 -11.98 11.30 -16.39
C GLN A 78 -11.51 11.60 -14.97
N VAL A 79 -10.52 10.82 -14.50
CA VAL A 79 -9.84 11.03 -13.23
C VAL A 79 -8.36 10.73 -13.39
N HIS A 80 -7.51 11.57 -12.81
CA HIS A 80 -6.10 11.25 -12.68
C HIS A 80 -5.88 10.29 -11.52
N LEU A 81 -4.99 9.33 -11.67
CA LEU A 81 -4.55 8.48 -10.57
C LEU A 81 -3.07 8.73 -10.30
N GLU A 82 -2.79 9.22 -9.11
CA GLU A 82 -1.44 9.48 -8.62
C GLU A 82 -1.02 8.40 -7.62
N LEU A 83 0.22 7.92 -7.73
CA LEU A 83 0.74 6.84 -6.89
C LEU A 83 1.79 7.34 -5.89
N MET A 84 1.85 6.67 -4.74
CA MET A 84 2.95 6.83 -3.80
C MET A 84 3.28 5.50 -3.11
N GLU A 85 4.52 5.05 -3.31
CA GLU A 85 5.04 3.92 -2.56
C GLU A 85 5.30 4.32 -1.10
N VAL A 86 4.78 3.52 -0.18
CA VAL A 86 5.02 3.64 1.25
C VAL A 86 6.29 2.87 1.61
N VAL A 87 7.31 3.63 2.00
CA VAL A 87 8.59 3.12 2.50
C VAL A 87 8.96 3.91 3.74
N ILE A 88 9.01 3.24 4.89
CA ILE A 88 9.24 3.88 6.20
C ILE A 88 10.50 3.29 6.85
N PRO A 89 11.71 3.64 6.36
CA PRO A 89 12.95 3.16 6.97
C PRO A 89 13.17 3.86 8.32
N LYS A 90 13.78 3.18 9.30
CA LYS A 90 14.29 3.90 10.48
C LYS A 90 15.56 4.65 10.10
N SER A 91 15.92 5.66 10.88
CA SER A 91 17.17 6.40 10.66
C SER A 91 18.37 5.45 10.58
N GLY A 92 19.15 5.54 9.49
CA GLY A 92 20.31 4.70 9.23
C GLY A 92 20.02 3.30 8.66
N GLU A 93 18.76 2.91 8.49
CA GLU A 93 18.41 1.63 7.87
C GLU A 93 18.46 1.69 6.34
N ILE A 94 18.91 0.59 5.72
CA ILE A 94 18.80 0.37 4.28
C ILE A 94 17.33 0.01 3.98
N PRO A 95 16.63 0.77 3.11
CA PRO A 95 15.28 0.40 2.69
C PRO A 95 15.22 -1.04 2.18
N PHE A 96 14.16 -1.77 2.52
CA PHE A 96 13.89 -3.14 2.05
C PHE A 96 14.86 -4.22 2.55
N ARG A 97 15.78 -3.91 3.47
CA ARG A 97 16.40 -4.96 4.28
C ARG A 97 15.29 -5.65 5.09
N PRO A 98 15.09 -6.97 4.95
CA PRO A 98 14.13 -7.71 5.76
C PRO A 98 14.37 -7.47 7.25
N GLY A 99 13.28 -7.31 8.00
CA GLY A 99 13.32 -6.94 9.40
C GLY A 99 11.91 -6.90 9.99
N HIS A 100 11.65 -7.65 11.06
CA HIS A 100 10.42 -7.51 11.84
C HIS A 100 10.29 -6.06 12.31
N ARG A 101 9.12 -5.45 12.09
CA ARG A 101 8.89 -4.05 12.47
C ARG A 101 7.75 -3.92 13.44
N ARG A 102 8.06 -3.42 14.64
CA ARG A 102 7.06 -2.89 15.56
C ARG A 102 6.69 -1.48 15.13
N HIS A 103 5.39 -1.22 15.06
CA HIS A 103 4.82 0.07 14.68
C HIS A 103 3.76 0.52 15.69
N GLN A 104 3.64 1.83 15.82
CA GLN A 104 2.53 2.51 16.48
C GLN A 104 1.72 3.26 15.41
N PRO A 105 0.37 3.29 15.48
CA PRO A 105 -0.47 3.81 14.40
C PRO A 105 -0.17 5.24 14.01
N VAL A 106 -0.01 6.12 15.02
CA VAL A 106 0.22 7.56 14.80
C VAL A 106 1.59 7.83 14.18
N PRO A 107 2.72 7.37 14.76
CA PRO A 107 4.04 7.54 14.13
C PRO A 107 4.15 6.94 12.73
N TYR A 108 3.50 5.79 12.49
CA TYR A 108 3.46 5.18 11.17
C TYR A 108 2.69 6.06 10.16
N ALA A 109 1.53 6.57 10.56
CA ALA A 109 0.72 7.45 9.71
C ALA A 109 1.42 8.80 9.46
N ASP A 110 2.11 9.36 10.47
CA ASP A 110 2.91 10.58 10.33
C ASP A 110 3.98 10.42 9.25
N ALA A 111 4.75 9.33 9.30
CA ALA A 111 5.80 9.06 8.32
C ALA A 111 5.25 8.93 6.88
N ILE A 112 4.07 8.34 6.72
CA ILE A 112 3.38 8.31 5.42
C ILE A 112 2.97 9.71 5.01
N PHE A 113 2.36 10.47 5.92
CA PHE A 113 1.79 11.77 5.62
C PHE A 113 2.83 12.83 5.29
N GLU A 114 4.08 12.68 5.75
CA GLU A 114 5.20 13.49 5.23
C GLU A 114 5.36 13.36 3.71
N GLY A 115 5.19 12.15 3.17
CA GLY A 115 5.18 11.89 1.73
C GLY A 115 3.94 12.45 1.04
N VAL A 116 2.78 12.24 1.65
CA VAL A 116 1.49 12.77 1.16
C VAL A 116 1.53 14.30 1.09
N GLN A 117 2.09 14.97 2.10
CA GLN A 117 2.17 16.43 2.13
C GLN A 117 2.97 16.97 0.94
N ARG A 118 4.08 16.32 0.56
CA ARG A 118 4.85 16.69 -0.64
C ARG A 118 4.02 16.58 -1.92
N LYS A 119 3.10 15.62 -2.01
CA LYS A 119 2.16 15.49 -3.14
C LYS A 119 1.09 16.58 -3.08
N ILE A 120 0.50 16.84 -1.91
CA ILE A 120 -0.47 17.93 -1.70
C ILE A 120 0.12 19.28 -2.14
N ASP A 121 1.33 19.58 -1.68
CA ASP A 121 2.03 20.83 -1.99
C ASP A 121 2.33 20.97 -3.49
N LYS A 122 2.59 19.85 -4.18
CA LYS A 122 2.86 19.79 -5.61
C LYS A 122 1.63 20.15 -6.45
N TYR A 123 0.48 19.56 -6.14
CA TYR A 123 -0.68 19.60 -7.05
C TYR A 123 -1.53 20.87 -6.92
N ARG A 124 -1.42 21.63 -5.82
CA ARG A 124 -2.39 22.70 -5.48
C ARG A 124 -3.78 22.09 -5.28
N LEU A 125 -4.77 22.90 -4.90
CA LEU A 125 -6.03 22.39 -4.36
C LEU A 125 -7.14 22.16 -5.38
N ASN A 126 -7.04 22.78 -6.56
CA ASN A 126 -8.10 22.77 -7.57
C ASN A 126 -7.52 22.26 -8.89
N HIS A 127 -8.21 21.29 -9.48
CA HIS A 127 -7.87 20.71 -10.78
C HIS A 127 -9.13 20.63 -11.64
N GLU A 128 -8.97 20.81 -12.96
CA GLU A 128 -10.07 20.63 -13.92
C GLU A 128 -10.50 19.16 -14.01
N VAL A 129 -9.51 18.25 -13.93
CA VAL A 129 -9.73 16.81 -13.86
C VAL A 129 -9.43 16.37 -12.41
N PRO A 130 -10.36 15.65 -11.74
CA PRO A 130 -10.16 15.20 -10.36
C PRO A 130 -8.93 14.30 -10.23
N ILE A 131 -8.35 14.26 -9.03
CA ILE A 131 -7.19 13.41 -8.71
C ILE A 131 -7.61 12.40 -7.64
N ASP A 132 -7.47 11.13 -7.96
CA ASP A 132 -7.47 10.04 -7.00
C ASP A 132 -6.02 9.70 -6.61
N PHE A 133 -5.84 9.26 -5.37
CA PHE A 133 -4.51 8.98 -4.82
C PHE A 133 -4.41 7.54 -4.30
N LEU A 134 -3.37 6.84 -4.74
CA LEU A 134 -3.12 5.43 -4.42
C LEU A 134 -1.81 5.28 -3.64
N LEU A 135 -1.95 5.03 -2.35
CA LEU A 135 -0.86 4.54 -1.51
C LEU A 135 -0.66 3.05 -1.75
N TYR A 136 0.59 2.60 -1.85
CA TYR A 136 0.86 1.16 -1.99
C TYR A 136 2.17 0.76 -1.30
N VAL A 137 2.29 -0.52 -0.98
CA VAL A 137 3.51 -1.12 -0.41
C VAL A 137 4.07 -2.19 -1.34
N THR A 138 5.39 -2.31 -1.41
CA THR A 138 6.08 -3.38 -2.15
C THR A 138 6.78 -4.39 -1.22
N HIS A 139 6.72 -4.16 0.09
CA HIS A 139 7.33 -5.03 1.09
C HIS A 139 6.45 -5.12 2.34
N GLU A 140 6.22 -6.35 2.81
CA GLU A 140 5.32 -6.67 3.93
C GLU A 140 5.68 -5.99 5.26
N GLN A 141 6.95 -5.62 5.49
CA GLN A 141 7.37 -4.90 6.69
C GLN A 141 6.70 -3.53 6.84
N TYR A 142 6.19 -2.98 5.73
CA TYR A 142 5.48 -1.72 5.68
C TYR A 142 3.96 -1.88 5.61
N ASN A 143 3.40 -3.09 5.72
CA ASN A 143 1.95 -3.28 5.70
C ASN A 143 1.28 -2.52 6.86
N PRO A 144 0.21 -1.77 6.61
CA PRO A 144 -0.54 -1.12 7.68
C PRO A 144 -1.44 -2.14 8.40
N ASN A 145 -1.77 -1.87 9.66
CA ASN A 145 -2.89 -2.53 10.32
C ASN A 145 -4.15 -1.62 10.28
N GLY A 146 -5.29 -2.12 10.77
CA GLY A 146 -6.54 -1.35 10.81
C GLY A 146 -6.44 -0.01 11.55
N ALA A 147 -5.72 0.02 12.68
CA ALA A 147 -5.57 1.25 13.45
C ALA A 147 -4.75 2.32 12.71
N ALA A 148 -3.70 1.94 11.98
CA ALA A 148 -2.93 2.83 11.14
C ALA A 148 -3.76 3.38 9.98
N LEU A 149 -4.58 2.52 9.35
CA LEU A 149 -5.53 2.95 8.31
C LEU A 149 -6.54 3.96 8.88
N ASP A 150 -7.03 3.77 10.11
CA ASP A 150 -7.96 4.70 10.75
C ASP A 150 -7.32 6.06 11.08
N VAL A 151 -6.06 6.09 11.49
CA VAL A 151 -5.32 7.36 11.65
C VAL A 151 -5.17 8.06 10.29
N LEU A 152 -4.81 7.34 9.23
CA LEU A 152 -4.72 7.92 7.88
C LEU A 152 -6.06 8.47 7.39
N ARG A 153 -7.17 7.73 7.59
CA ARG A 153 -8.54 8.18 7.28
C ARG A 153 -8.83 9.52 7.95
N ARG A 154 -8.49 9.64 9.24
CA ARG A 154 -8.67 10.87 9.99
C ARG A 154 -7.82 12.01 9.43
N TYR A 155 -6.56 11.75 9.09
CA TYR A 155 -5.68 12.78 8.51
C TYR A 155 -6.20 13.30 7.17
N PHE A 156 -6.70 12.43 6.28
CA PHE A 156 -7.32 12.89 5.04
C PHE A 156 -8.63 13.65 5.31
N LEU A 157 -9.44 13.24 6.28
CA LEU A 157 -10.67 13.95 6.62
C LEU A 157 -10.43 15.36 7.19
N GLU A 158 -9.41 15.52 8.05
CA GLU A 158 -9.18 16.75 8.82
C GLU A 158 -8.25 17.76 8.11
N ARG A 159 -7.44 17.30 7.15
CA ARG A 159 -6.44 18.14 6.48
C ARG A 159 -6.87 18.47 5.06
N LYS A 160 -6.56 19.69 4.63
CA LYS A 160 -6.89 20.14 3.27
C LYS A 160 -6.00 19.45 2.23
N HIS A 161 -6.60 18.86 1.20
CA HIS A 161 -5.90 18.20 0.10
C HIS A 161 -6.73 18.24 -1.20
N PRO A 162 -6.13 18.00 -2.38
CA PRO A 162 -6.85 18.01 -3.67
C PRO A 162 -7.53 16.69 -4.04
N PHE A 163 -7.26 15.61 -3.30
CA PHE A 163 -7.71 14.27 -3.70
C PHE A 163 -9.21 14.05 -3.49
N GLU A 164 -9.89 13.46 -4.48
CA GLU A 164 -11.33 13.11 -4.39
C GLU A 164 -11.52 11.76 -3.69
N CYS A 165 -10.75 10.74 -4.10
CA CYS A 165 -10.63 9.48 -3.38
C CYS A 165 -9.17 9.17 -3.02
N VAL A 166 -8.99 8.50 -1.88
CA VAL A 166 -7.68 8.00 -1.45
C VAL A 166 -7.79 6.53 -1.07
N PHE A 167 -6.87 5.74 -1.60
CA PHE A 167 -6.82 4.30 -1.41
C PHE A 167 -5.48 3.85 -0.82
N PHE A 168 -5.49 2.72 -0.13
CA PHE A 168 -4.30 1.99 0.29
C PHE A 168 -4.35 0.57 -0.25
N LEU A 169 -3.39 0.23 -1.10
CA LEU A 169 -3.27 -1.08 -1.74
C LEU A 169 -2.15 -1.88 -1.08
N THR A 170 -2.52 -3.03 -0.52
CA THR A 170 -1.58 -4.02 0.01
C THR A 170 -1.59 -5.26 -0.88
N PRO A 171 -0.54 -5.45 -1.71
CA PRO A 171 -0.38 -6.66 -2.49
C PRO A 171 -0.10 -7.87 -1.60
N SER A 172 -0.61 -9.02 -2.01
CA SER A 172 -0.34 -10.34 -1.44
C SER A 172 0.04 -11.29 -2.59
N PRO A 173 0.70 -12.43 -2.32
CA PRO A 173 0.97 -13.43 -3.34
C PRO A 173 -0.28 -13.99 -3.99
N GLU A 174 -0.05 -14.74 -5.06
CA GLU A 174 -1.12 -15.24 -5.95
C GLU A 174 -1.93 -14.08 -6.57
N ASP A 175 -1.30 -12.92 -6.66
CA ASP A 175 -1.89 -11.66 -7.08
C ASP A 175 -3.15 -11.30 -6.28
N LEU A 176 -3.30 -11.75 -5.03
CA LEU A 176 -4.35 -11.26 -4.14
C LEU A 176 -4.02 -9.83 -3.67
N VAL A 177 -5.04 -9.02 -3.43
CA VAL A 177 -4.86 -7.61 -3.06
C VAL A 177 -5.89 -7.21 -2.02
N HIS A 178 -5.45 -6.45 -1.02
CA HIS A 178 -6.35 -5.70 -0.14
C HIS A 178 -6.34 -4.24 -0.55
N LEU A 179 -7.46 -3.78 -1.11
CA LEU A 179 -7.70 -2.37 -1.43
C LEU A 179 -8.56 -1.75 -0.34
N ASN A 180 -7.99 -0.83 0.43
CA ASN A 180 -8.69 -0.10 1.48
C ASN A 180 -9.00 1.31 1.02
N VAL A 181 -10.25 1.74 1.17
CA VAL A 181 -10.59 3.16 1.00
C VAL A 181 -10.24 3.92 2.27
N LEU A 182 -9.43 4.96 2.13
CA LEU A 182 -9.02 5.88 3.20
C LEU A 182 -9.85 7.17 3.19
N PHE A 183 -10.23 7.63 2.01
CA PHE A 183 -11.02 8.83 1.86
C PHE A 183 -11.87 8.72 0.60
N ASN A 184 -13.09 9.21 0.69
CA ASN A 184 -13.98 9.42 -0.44
C ASN A 184 -14.77 10.69 -0.10
N LYS A 185 -14.64 11.72 -0.93
CA LYS A 185 -15.27 13.02 -0.71
C LYS A 185 -16.80 12.93 -0.65
N ASP A 186 -17.40 12.03 -1.41
CA ASP A 186 -18.86 11.84 -1.48
C ASP A 186 -19.37 10.94 -0.35
N HIS A 187 -18.51 10.09 0.22
CA HIS A 187 -18.82 9.14 1.26
C HIS A 187 -17.76 9.15 2.38
N PRO A 188 -17.68 10.23 3.18
CA PRO A 188 -16.67 10.34 4.22
C PRO A 188 -16.86 9.30 5.32
N PHE A 189 -15.74 8.73 5.78
CA PHE A 189 -15.71 7.81 6.90
C PHE A 189 -15.77 8.56 8.23
N ASN A 190 -16.28 7.89 9.27
CA ASN A 190 -16.16 8.36 10.65
C ASN A 190 -15.15 7.48 11.41
N PRO A 191 -13.83 7.74 11.29
CA PRO A 191 -12.82 6.95 11.98
C PRO A 191 -12.89 7.19 13.51
N PRO A 192 -12.45 6.22 14.33
CA PRO A 192 -12.31 6.42 15.78
C PRO A 192 -11.45 7.66 16.13
N PRO A 193 -11.63 8.27 17.30
CA PRO A 193 -10.76 9.37 17.76
C PRO A 193 -9.32 8.90 17.96
N LEU A 194 -8.34 9.79 17.73
CA LEU A 194 -6.91 9.44 17.85
C LEU A 194 -6.54 8.84 19.22
N SER A 195 -7.17 9.35 20.29
CA SER A 195 -6.99 8.87 21.66
C SER A 195 -7.28 7.36 21.84
N GLU A 196 -8.12 6.76 20.98
CA GLU A 196 -8.41 5.32 20.99
C GLU A 196 -7.43 4.48 20.16
N LEU A 197 -6.64 5.14 19.31
CA LEU A 197 -5.71 4.52 18.36
C LEU A 197 -4.26 4.59 18.86
N GLU A 198 -3.89 5.64 19.59
CA GLU A 198 -2.53 5.93 20.06
C GLU A 198 -1.89 4.80 20.88
N LYS A 199 -2.69 4.07 21.67
CA LYS A 199 -2.18 3.03 22.59
C LYS A 199 -1.99 1.67 21.92
N ARG A 200 -2.33 1.53 20.65
CA ARG A 200 -2.22 0.26 19.93
C ARG A 200 -0.81 0.11 19.38
N GLU A 201 -0.35 -1.14 19.32
CA GLU A 201 0.89 -1.50 18.64
C GLU A 201 0.65 -2.73 17.78
N TRP A 202 1.43 -2.87 16.71
CA TRP A 202 1.49 -4.13 15.98
C TRP A 202 2.91 -4.42 15.52
N ILE A 203 3.13 -5.67 15.13
CA ILE A 203 4.39 -6.12 14.57
C ILE A 203 4.09 -6.67 13.19
N ASN A 204 4.76 -6.14 12.17
CA ASN A 204 4.84 -6.78 10.88
C ASN A 204 5.93 -7.86 10.96
N VAL A 205 5.50 -9.12 10.97
CA VAL A 205 6.39 -10.26 10.88
C VAL A 205 6.79 -10.42 9.42
N VAL A 206 8.10 -10.45 9.17
CA VAL A 206 8.66 -10.61 7.83
C VAL A 206 8.96 -12.09 7.63
N ALA A 207 8.25 -12.72 6.69
CA ALA A 207 8.30 -14.16 6.44
C ALA A 207 9.68 -14.63 5.97
N SER A 208 10.47 -13.76 5.31
CA SER A 208 11.85 -14.10 4.93
C SER A 208 12.82 -14.17 6.11
N GLU A 209 12.42 -13.73 7.30
CA GLU A 209 13.18 -13.88 8.55
C GLU A 209 12.67 -15.02 9.44
N ALA A 210 11.55 -15.66 9.09
CA ALA A 210 11.06 -16.82 9.82
C ALA A 210 12.00 -18.01 9.56
N GLN A 211 12.81 -18.38 10.56
CA GLN A 211 13.62 -19.58 10.49
C GLN A 211 12.72 -20.82 10.64
N VAL A 212 12.79 -21.73 9.66
CA VAL A 212 12.26 -23.10 9.83
C VAL A 212 13.15 -23.80 10.84
N GLY A 213 12.70 -23.90 12.09
CA GLY A 213 13.32 -24.79 13.06
C GLY A 213 12.97 -26.24 12.72
N THR A 214 13.96 -27.09 12.44
CA THR A 214 13.77 -28.53 12.55
C THR A 214 13.62 -28.86 14.03
N PHE A 215 12.39 -29.06 14.50
CA PHE A 215 12.19 -29.65 15.82
C PHE A 215 12.59 -31.12 15.74
N PRO A 216 13.56 -31.60 16.53
CA PRO A 216 13.82 -33.02 16.63
C PRO A 216 12.57 -33.68 17.22
N ASN A 217 12.07 -34.72 16.54
CA ASN A 217 11.04 -35.59 17.11
C ASN A 217 11.55 -36.07 18.47
N SER A 218 10.81 -35.71 19.52
CA SER A 218 11.04 -36.19 20.89
C SER A 218 10.58 -37.63 21.01
#